data_AF-A0A7W0DPP5-F1
#
_entry.id   AF-A0A7W0DPP5-F1
#
_cell.length_a   1.000
_cell.length_b   1.000
_cell.length_c   1.000
_cell.angle_alpha   90.00
_cell.angle_beta   90.00
_cell.angle_gamma   90.00
#
_symmetry.space_group_name_H-M   'P 1'
#
loop_
_entity.id
_entity.type
_entity.pdbx_description
1 polymer ?
#
loop_
_entity_poly.entity_id
_entity_poly.type
_entity_poly.pdbx_seq_one_letter_code
_entity_poly.pdbx_strand_id
1 'polypeptide(L)'
;MFRTGRLSPRSWLLLGVVPVLLLALLYPYPYPAPWREAGQGRLLSALGELKDTALPGGATAALSGCGATGPVRPEPRGEGERDALPQLVISSYGYYDPGPRKSPRFTITANIAPGDRTLTLPAPVGEQRVTVDMYGPHGEGRTASARGLTADVVVGITGKRVKTPKSGQFRFTSNGSLTLQVELPAGAVCPGHTITDISRCSPERTNNVDDCPFMVLTLSDPAIRAHRAKERSESPAAISDRLVAVTYEPNATDV
;
A
#
# COMPACT_ATOMS: atom_id res chain seq x y z
N MET A 1 35.31 45.51 -50.32
CA MET A 1 34.23 45.11 -51.25
C MET A 1 33.71 43.75 -50.80
N PHE A 2 32.74 43.70 -49.88
CA PHE A 2 32.24 42.43 -49.34
C PHE A 2 31.18 41.85 -50.28
N ARG A 3 31.50 40.72 -50.93
CA ARG A 3 30.52 39.93 -51.69
C ARG A 3 29.52 39.31 -50.71
N THR A 4 28.30 39.83 -50.69
CA THR A 4 27.15 39.17 -50.08
C THR A 4 26.84 37.90 -50.86
N GLY A 5 27.39 36.77 -50.42
CA GLY A 5 27.01 35.45 -50.92
C GLY A 5 25.57 35.15 -50.49
N ARG A 6 24.63 35.17 -51.45
CA ARG A 6 23.28 34.66 -51.23
C ARG A 6 23.38 33.15 -51.02
N LEU A 7 23.16 32.70 -49.78
CA LEU A 7 23.03 31.28 -49.44
C LEU A 7 21.84 30.69 -50.21
N SER A 8 22.08 29.59 -50.91
CA SER A 8 21.05 28.92 -51.71
C SER A 8 19.90 28.42 -50.82
N PRO A 9 18.65 28.30 -51.34
CA PRO A 9 17.51 27.78 -50.57
C PRO A 9 17.76 26.39 -49.97
N ARG A 10 18.60 25.57 -50.62
CA ARG A 10 19.00 24.24 -50.14
C ARG A 10 19.92 24.29 -48.92
N SER A 11 20.74 25.34 -48.81
CA SER A 11 21.62 25.57 -47.66
C SER A 11 20.83 25.97 -46.40
N TRP A 12 19.70 26.68 -46.57
CA TRP A 12 18.79 27.00 -45.48
C TRP A 12 18.04 25.77 -44.94
N LEU A 13 17.65 24.85 -45.82
CA LEU A 13 17.01 23.59 -45.42
C LEU A 13 17.96 22.69 -44.61
N LEU A 14 19.23 22.58 -44.99
CA LEU A 14 20.20 21.78 -44.24
C LEU A 14 20.55 22.40 -42.88
N LEU A 15 20.58 23.73 -42.77
CA LEU A 15 20.81 24.43 -41.51
C LEU A 15 19.61 24.41 -40.55
N GLY A 16 18.38 24.24 -41.05
CA GLY A 16 17.18 24.14 -40.21
C GLY A 16 16.86 22.71 -39.78
N VAL A 17 16.99 21.74 -40.69
CA VAL A 17 16.51 20.36 -40.45
C VAL A 17 17.45 19.56 -39.55
N VAL A 18 18.77 19.70 -39.74
CA VAL A 18 19.77 18.95 -38.96
C VAL A 18 19.74 19.31 -37.46
N PRO A 19 19.75 20.59 -37.04
CA PRO A 19 19.70 20.90 -35.61
C PRO A 19 18.35 20.57 -34.96
N VAL A 20 17.23 20.60 -35.70
CA VAL A 20 15.91 20.20 -35.17
C VAL A 20 15.82 18.68 -34.98
N LEU A 21 16.36 17.89 -35.92
CA LEU A 21 16.46 16.44 -35.75
C LEU A 21 17.42 16.06 -34.62
N LEU A 22 18.54 16.78 -34.45
CA LEU A 22 19.44 16.62 -33.32
C LEU A 22 18.78 17.03 -32.00
N LEU A 23 17.99 18.11 -31.98
CA LEU A 23 17.21 18.49 -30.79
C LEU A 23 16.15 17.45 -30.45
N ALA A 24 15.47 16.87 -31.44
CA ALA A 24 14.48 15.82 -31.22
C ALA A 24 15.10 14.49 -30.74
N LEU A 25 16.34 14.20 -31.14
CA LEU A 25 17.12 13.06 -30.63
C LEU A 25 17.70 13.32 -29.23
N LEU A 26 17.98 14.58 -28.89
CA LEU A 26 18.54 14.98 -27.59
C LEU A 26 17.49 15.41 -26.57
N TYR A 27 16.21 15.55 -26.95
CA TYR A 27 15.13 15.82 -26.03
C TYR A 27 14.74 14.51 -25.32
N PRO A 28 15.03 14.34 -24.01
CA PRO A 28 14.43 13.26 -23.27
C PRO A 28 12.92 13.50 -23.27
N TYR A 29 12.16 12.58 -23.87
CA TYR A 29 10.70 12.57 -23.81
C TYR A 29 10.26 12.80 -22.35
N PRO A 30 9.58 13.92 -22.02
CA PRO A 30 8.96 14.09 -20.72
C PRO A 30 7.58 13.43 -20.79
N TYR A 31 7.56 12.11 -20.83
CA TYR A 31 6.38 11.34 -20.51
C TYR A 31 6.83 10.19 -19.61
N PRO A 32 6.37 10.12 -18.35
CA PRO A 32 6.54 8.91 -17.57
C PRO A 32 5.77 7.81 -18.30
N ALA A 33 6.50 6.94 -18.99
CA ALA A 33 5.95 5.68 -19.42
C ALA A 33 5.52 4.92 -18.16
N PRO A 34 4.32 4.33 -18.11
CA PRO A 34 3.95 3.45 -17.03
C PRO A 34 4.87 2.23 -17.08
N TRP A 35 5.82 2.17 -16.15
CA TRP A 35 6.52 0.98 -15.69
C TRP A 35 7.02 0.06 -16.82
N ARG A 36 8.12 0.43 -17.47
CA ARG A 36 8.92 -0.54 -18.23
C ARG A 36 9.65 -1.46 -17.27
N GLU A 37 9.38 -2.75 -17.43
CA GLU A 37 10.09 -3.92 -16.88
C GLU A 37 11.62 -3.74 -16.90
N ALA A 38 12.21 -3.32 -15.80
CA ALA A 38 13.65 -3.27 -15.63
C ALA A 38 14.07 -4.31 -14.59
N GLY A 39 14.48 -5.48 -15.08
CA GLY A 39 15.53 -6.29 -14.45
C GLY A 39 15.12 -7.32 -13.38
N GLN A 40 13.99 -7.19 -12.68
CA GLN A 40 13.69 -8.10 -11.56
C GLN A 40 12.93 -9.38 -11.94
N GLY A 41 12.12 -9.35 -13.02
CA GLY A 41 11.37 -10.53 -13.48
C GLY A 41 12.25 -11.73 -13.88
N ARG A 42 13.52 -11.51 -14.21
CA ARG A 42 14.47 -12.59 -14.56
C ARG A 42 15.16 -13.24 -13.36
N LEU A 43 15.26 -12.56 -12.22
CA LEU A 43 15.92 -13.12 -11.03
C LEU A 43 14.98 -14.05 -10.25
N LEU A 44 13.68 -13.74 -10.21
CA LEU A 44 12.68 -14.58 -9.53
C LEU A 44 12.46 -15.93 -10.24
N SER A 45 12.60 -16.01 -11.57
CA SER A 45 12.52 -17.29 -12.29
C SER A 45 13.63 -18.28 -11.92
N ALA A 46 14.74 -17.83 -11.33
CA ALA A 46 15.85 -18.71 -10.93
C ALA A 46 15.63 -19.43 -9.60
N LEU A 47 14.67 -19.00 -8.76
CA LEU A 47 14.41 -19.56 -7.42
C LEU A 47 13.24 -20.56 -7.37
N GLY A 48 12.63 -20.88 -8.52
CA GLY A 48 11.38 -21.62 -8.58
C GLY A 48 10.19 -20.75 -8.16
N GLU A 49 8.98 -21.20 -8.47
CA GLU A 49 7.76 -20.50 -8.11
C GLU A 49 7.60 -20.48 -6.58
N LEU A 50 7.64 -19.29 -5.98
CA LEU A 50 7.44 -19.12 -4.55
C LEU A 50 6.01 -19.53 -4.18
N LYS A 51 5.87 -20.25 -3.07
CA LYS A 51 4.57 -20.77 -2.61
C LYS A 51 4.10 -20.03 -1.37
N ASP A 52 2.80 -19.78 -1.35
CA ASP A 52 2.13 -19.29 -0.15
C ASP A 52 2.35 -20.26 1.01
N THR A 53 2.61 -19.71 2.20
CA THR A 53 3.01 -20.49 3.37
C THR A 53 2.17 -20.09 4.57
N ALA A 54 1.80 -21.06 5.40
CA ALA A 54 1.06 -20.79 6.63
C ALA A 54 1.87 -19.93 7.60
N LEU A 55 1.19 -18.98 8.25
CA LEU A 55 1.73 -18.12 9.29
C LEU A 55 1.07 -18.45 10.65
N PRO A 56 1.68 -18.02 11.77
CA PRO A 56 1.05 -18.12 13.08
C PRO A 56 -0.35 -17.48 13.10
N GLY A 57 -1.26 -18.05 13.89
CA GLY A 57 -2.63 -17.53 14.02
C GLY A 57 -3.59 -17.89 12.88
N GLY A 58 -3.18 -18.76 11.95
CA GLY A 58 -4.00 -19.19 10.81
C GLY A 58 -3.96 -18.24 9.62
N ALA A 59 -3.08 -17.24 9.66
CA ALA A 59 -2.78 -16.38 8.52
C ALA A 59 -1.95 -17.13 7.46
N THR A 60 -1.78 -16.50 6.30
CA THR A 60 -1.00 -17.02 5.17
C THR A 60 -0.07 -15.93 4.66
N ALA A 61 1.21 -16.24 4.54
CA ALA A 61 2.17 -15.45 3.79
C ALA A 61 1.91 -15.66 2.30
N ALA A 62 1.55 -14.59 1.58
CA ALA A 62 1.23 -14.67 0.15
C ALA A 62 2.50 -14.48 -0.71
N LEU A 63 3.48 -15.37 -0.50
CA LEU A 63 4.81 -15.29 -1.11
C LEU A 63 4.80 -15.53 -2.63
N SER A 64 3.77 -16.20 -3.16
CA SER A 64 3.58 -16.34 -4.61
C SER A 64 3.46 -15.01 -5.34
N GLY A 65 3.07 -13.94 -4.62
CA GLY A 65 2.97 -12.59 -5.16
C GLY A 65 4.22 -11.73 -4.97
N CYS A 66 5.35 -12.28 -4.53
CA CYS A 66 6.59 -11.52 -4.35
C CYS A 66 7.09 -10.93 -5.68
N GLY A 67 7.51 -9.67 -5.66
CA GLY A 67 7.91 -8.91 -6.85
C GLY A 67 6.76 -8.54 -7.79
N ALA A 68 5.52 -8.90 -7.46
CA ALA A 68 4.37 -8.50 -8.28
C ALA A 68 4.20 -6.99 -8.24
N THR A 69 4.11 -6.38 -9.43
CA THR A 69 3.79 -4.97 -9.62
C THR A 69 2.30 -4.83 -9.95
N GLY A 70 1.76 -3.62 -9.79
CA GLY A 70 0.36 -3.35 -10.04
C GLY A 70 -0.13 -2.08 -9.34
N PRO A 71 -1.44 -1.77 -9.45
CA PRO A 71 -2.01 -0.68 -8.67
C PRO A 71 -1.83 -0.97 -7.18
N VAL A 72 -1.37 0.03 -6.45
CA VAL A 72 -1.12 -0.07 -5.01
C VAL A 72 -2.43 -0.40 -4.30
N ARG A 73 -3.46 0.41 -4.53
CA ARG A 73 -4.79 0.17 -3.98
C ARG A 73 -5.46 -0.97 -4.77
N PRO A 74 -5.99 -2.01 -4.09
CA PRO A 74 -6.78 -3.04 -4.75
C PRO A 74 -8.04 -2.45 -5.37
N GLU A 75 -8.51 -3.05 -6.47
CA GLU A 75 -9.76 -2.66 -7.10
C GLU A 75 -10.94 -2.73 -6.12
N PRO A 76 -11.81 -1.70 -6.05
CA PRO A 76 -12.93 -1.66 -5.12
C PRO A 76 -13.85 -2.88 -5.25
N ARG A 77 -14.31 -3.41 -4.12
CA ARG A 77 -15.22 -4.54 -4.06
C ARG A 77 -16.61 -4.11 -3.61
N GLY A 78 -17.23 -3.25 -4.40
CA GLY A 78 -18.58 -2.75 -4.19
C GLY A 78 -18.63 -1.27 -3.78
N GLU A 79 -19.85 -0.78 -3.66
CA GLU A 79 -20.14 0.62 -3.38
C GLU A 79 -19.71 1.03 -1.98
N GLY A 80 -19.36 2.31 -1.85
CA GLY A 80 -18.95 2.94 -0.59
C GLY A 80 -17.54 2.58 -0.09
N GLU A 81 -16.78 1.75 -0.81
CA GLU A 81 -15.42 1.40 -0.38
C GLU A 81 -14.45 2.59 -0.39
N ARG A 82 -14.63 3.51 -1.36
CA ARG A 82 -13.83 4.73 -1.53
C ARG A 82 -14.46 5.96 -0.87
N ASP A 83 -15.55 5.79 -0.12
CA ASP A 83 -16.16 6.89 0.63
C ASP A 83 -15.21 7.41 1.71
N ALA A 84 -15.44 8.66 2.12
CA ALA A 84 -14.70 9.26 3.23
C ALA A 84 -14.96 8.57 4.57
N LEU A 85 -16.09 7.87 4.75
CA LEU A 85 -16.50 7.22 6.00
C LEU A 85 -17.35 5.96 5.72
N PRO A 86 -17.29 4.92 6.60
CA PRO A 86 -16.24 4.70 7.58
C PRO A 86 -14.88 4.51 6.88
N GLN A 87 -13.80 4.96 7.53
CA GLN A 87 -12.45 4.98 6.97
C GLN A 87 -11.46 4.25 7.87
N LEU A 88 -10.52 3.54 7.26
CA LEU A 88 -9.31 3.03 7.90
C LEU A 88 -8.14 3.93 7.52
N VAL A 89 -7.34 4.35 8.50
CA VAL A 89 -6.17 5.20 8.31
C VAL A 89 -4.99 4.60 9.02
N ILE A 90 -3.88 4.37 8.31
CA ILE A 90 -2.62 3.94 8.94
C ILE A 90 -2.03 5.16 9.66
N SER A 91 -1.84 5.07 10.97
CA SER A 91 -1.28 6.16 11.77
C SER A 91 0.22 6.04 11.98
N SER A 92 0.72 4.81 12.08
CA SER A 92 2.15 4.55 12.25
C SER A 92 2.46 3.11 11.90
N TYR A 93 3.69 2.85 11.52
CA TYR A 93 4.22 1.51 11.36
C TYR A 93 5.69 1.51 11.70
N GLY A 94 6.23 0.36 12.08
CA GLY A 94 7.64 0.27 12.38
C GLY A 94 8.09 -1.08 12.85
N TYR A 95 9.40 -1.26 12.70
CA TYR A 95 10.15 -2.37 13.25
C TYR A 95 10.51 -2.10 14.71
N TYR A 96 10.29 -3.10 15.56
CA TYR A 96 10.74 -3.10 16.94
C TYR A 96 11.56 -4.36 17.21
N ASP A 97 12.81 -4.16 17.63
CA ASP A 97 13.68 -5.21 18.15
C ASP A 97 13.72 -5.15 19.68
N PRO A 98 13.02 -6.06 20.37
CA PRO A 98 13.07 -6.14 21.82
C PRO A 98 14.38 -6.70 22.39
N GLY A 99 15.37 -7.01 21.55
CA GLY A 99 16.64 -7.62 21.93
C GLY A 99 16.59 -9.16 21.95
N PRO A 100 17.70 -9.81 22.37
CA PRO A 100 18.00 -11.21 22.05
C PRO A 100 17.06 -12.27 22.65
N ARG A 101 16.13 -11.87 23.54
CA ARG A 101 15.20 -12.78 24.22
C ARG A 101 13.80 -12.81 23.61
N LYS A 102 13.52 -11.97 22.61
CA LYS A 102 12.19 -11.84 22.01
C LYS A 102 12.36 -11.65 20.50
N SER A 103 11.47 -12.25 19.72
CA SER A 103 11.51 -12.08 18.26
C SER A 103 11.21 -10.63 17.88
N PRO A 104 11.93 -10.06 16.88
CA PRO A 104 11.59 -8.78 16.31
C PRO A 104 10.20 -8.78 15.68
N ARG A 105 9.58 -7.60 15.66
CA ARG A 105 8.19 -7.44 15.19
C ARG A 105 8.08 -6.23 14.29
N PHE A 106 7.35 -6.37 13.20
CA PHE A 106 6.87 -5.24 12.44
C PHE A 106 5.42 -5.01 12.82
N THR A 107 5.11 -3.82 13.31
CA THR A 107 3.76 -3.49 13.78
C THR A 107 3.20 -2.33 12.99
N ILE A 108 1.92 -2.45 12.64
CA ILE A 108 1.17 -1.47 11.89
C ILE A 108 0.04 -1.02 12.80
N THR A 109 -0.01 0.28 13.08
CA THR A 109 -1.08 0.91 13.86
C THR A 109 -1.98 1.65 12.90
N ALA A 110 -3.29 1.40 13.01
CA ALA A 110 -4.29 2.05 12.20
C ALA A 110 -5.49 2.46 13.04
N ASN A 111 -6.23 3.47 12.59
CA ASN A 111 -7.44 3.93 13.24
C ASN A 111 -8.64 3.71 12.31
N ILE A 112 -9.76 3.32 12.90
CA ILE A 112 -11.05 3.32 12.20
C ILE A 112 -11.86 4.54 12.65
N ALA A 113 -12.23 5.38 11.69
CA ALA A 113 -13.20 6.44 11.85
C ALA A 113 -14.58 5.94 11.39
N PRO A 114 -15.56 5.79 12.29
CA PRO A 114 -16.86 5.20 11.95
C PRO A 114 -17.83 6.18 11.26
N GLY A 115 -17.54 7.48 11.28
CA GLY A 115 -18.47 8.54 10.89
C GLY A 115 -19.47 8.88 11.99
N ASP A 116 -20.63 9.41 11.62
CA ASP A 116 -21.63 9.91 12.57
C ASP A 116 -22.39 8.80 13.30
N ARG A 117 -22.40 7.58 12.75
CA ARG A 117 -23.07 6.44 13.35
C ARG A 117 -22.11 5.56 14.13
N THR A 118 -22.66 4.87 15.13
CA THR A 118 -21.90 3.86 15.85
C THR A 118 -21.56 2.68 14.94
N LEU A 119 -20.27 2.35 14.82
CA LEU A 119 -19.79 1.10 14.24
C LEU A 119 -19.55 0.06 15.34
N THR A 120 -19.99 -1.16 15.10
CA THR A 120 -19.78 -2.31 16.00
C THR A 120 -19.03 -3.39 15.24
N LEU A 121 -17.87 -3.82 15.74
CA LEU A 121 -17.07 -4.89 15.14
C LEU A 121 -16.99 -6.09 16.10
N PRO A 122 -17.05 -7.33 15.59
CA PRO A 122 -16.84 -8.52 16.41
C PRO A 122 -15.42 -8.55 17.00
N ALA A 123 -15.26 -9.21 18.15
CA ALA A 123 -13.96 -9.49 18.74
C ALA A 123 -13.57 -10.96 18.50
N PRO A 124 -12.33 -11.26 18.06
CA PRO A 124 -11.27 -10.30 17.74
C PRO A 124 -11.56 -9.56 16.42
N VAL A 125 -11.05 -8.33 16.31
CA VAL A 125 -11.37 -7.47 15.17
C VAL A 125 -10.71 -8.01 13.91
N GLY A 126 -11.53 -8.26 12.88
CA GLY A 126 -11.05 -8.78 11.61
C GLY A 126 -10.39 -10.15 11.75
N GLU A 127 -10.92 -11.03 12.61
CA GLU A 127 -10.42 -12.40 12.78
C GLU A 127 -10.20 -13.07 11.43
N GLN A 128 -8.94 -13.29 11.07
CA GLN A 128 -8.53 -13.86 9.79
C GLN A 128 -9.05 -13.12 8.55
N ARG A 129 -9.22 -11.80 8.64
CA ARG A 129 -9.74 -10.95 7.55
C ARG A 129 -8.92 -9.67 7.33
N VAL A 130 -7.75 -9.59 7.95
CA VAL A 130 -6.80 -8.51 7.69
C VAL A 130 -5.77 -8.95 6.66
N THR A 131 -5.48 -8.08 5.71
CA THR A 131 -4.42 -8.24 4.71
C THR A 131 -3.47 -7.06 4.77
N VAL A 132 -2.18 -7.36 4.69
CA VAL A 132 -1.09 -6.39 4.62
C VAL A 132 -0.27 -6.71 3.39
N ASP A 133 -0.08 -5.72 2.53
CA ASP A 133 0.85 -5.76 1.41
C ASP A 133 1.84 -4.60 1.52
N MET A 134 3.13 -4.91 1.43
CA MET A 134 4.23 -3.95 1.39
C MET A 134 4.84 -3.98 0.00
N TYR A 135 5.13 -2.80 -0.55
CA TYR A 135 5.74 -2.67 -1.86
C TYR A 135 6.99 -1.80 -1.76
N GLY A 136 8.05 -2.24 -2.43
CA GLY A 136 9.33 -1.56 -2.44
C GLY A 136 9.32 -0.30 -3.32
N PRO A 137 10.34 0.55 -3.17
CA PRO A 137 10.51 1.76 -3.96
C PRO A 137 10.78 1.45 -5.44
N HIS A 138 10.68 2.47 -6.30
CA HIS A 138 11.05 2.38 -7.72
C HIS A 138 10.43 1.22 -8.52
N GLY A 139 9.24 0.76 -8.14
CA GLY A 139 8.56 -0.33 -8.84
C GLY A 139 9.14 -1.71 -8.58
N GLU A 140 9.86 -1.91 -7.47
CA GLU A 140 10.35 -3.21 -7.00
C GLU A 140 9.22 -4.25 -6.80
N GLY A 141 7.98 -3.79 -6.73
CA GLY A 141 6.82 -4.63 -6.52
C GLY A 141 6.71 -5.07 -5.07
N ARG A 142 5.96 -6.15 -4.84
CA ARG A 142 5.64 -6.58 -3.49
C ARG A 142 6.84 -7.19 -2.75
N THR A 143 7.18 -6.62 -1.60
CA THR A 143 8.33 -7.03 -0.76
C THR A 143 7.91 -7.76 0.52
N ALA A 144 6.63 -7.66 0.92
CA ALA A 144 6.03 -8.52 1.93
C ALA A 144 4.51 -8.63 1.73
N SER A 145 3.91 -9.76 2.10
CA SER A 145 2.47 -9.98 2.01
C SER A 145 1.96 -10.99 3.01
N ALA A 146 0.90 -10.63 3.73
CA ALA A 146 0.17 -11.55 4.59
C ALA A 146 -1.34 -11.35 4.45
N ARG A 147 -2.07 -12.47 4.44
CA ARG A 147 -3.53 -12.52 4.38
C ARG A 147 -4.06 -13.31 5.58
N GLY A 148 -5.28 -13.01 6.00
CA GLY A 148 -5.88 -13.71 7.12
C GLY A 148 -5.22 -13.38 8.46
N LEU A 149 -4.63 -12.19 8.59
CA LEU A 149 -4.19 -11.66 9.88
C LEU A 149 -5.40 -11.26 10.73
N THR A 150 -5.16 -11.08 12.03
CA THR A 150 -6.14 -10.61 13.01
C THR A 150 -5.59 -9.37 13.69
N ALA A 151 -6.43 -8.34 13.88
CA ALA A 151 -6.02 -7.10 14.53
C ALA A 151 -6.28 -7.14 16.05
N ASP A 152 -5.32 -6.61 16.81
CA ASP A 152 -5.49 -6.33 18.23
C ASP A 152 -6.02 -4.90 18.40
N VAL A 153 -6.96 -4.70 19.32
CA VAL A 153 -7.39 -3.35 19.72
C VAL A 153 -6.46 -2.85 20.81
N VAL A 154 -5.95 -1.63 20.69
CA VAL A 154 -4.98 -1.03 21.63
C VAL A 154 -5.40 0.36 22.10
N VAL A 155 -4.85 0.83 23.23
CA VAL A 155 -5.09 2.19 23.75
C VAL A 155 -3.85 3.07 23.65
N GLY A 156 -4.03 4.22 23.00
CA GLY A 156 -3.04 5.29 22.91
C GLY A 156 -1.74 4.86 22.25
N ILE A 157 -0.71 5.70 22.37
CA ILE A 157 0.63 5.42 21.82
C ILE A 157 1.34 4.25 22.53
N THR A 158 0.86 3.84 23.70
CA THR A 158 1.49 2.77 24.50
C THR A 158 1.32 1.38 23.89
N GLY A 159 0.39 1.21 22.94
CA GLY A 159 0.12 -0.08 22.31
C GLY A 159 -0.45 -1.13 23.27
N LYS A 160 -0.96 -0.73 24.45
CA LYS A 160 -1.50 -1.68 25.42
C LYS A 160 -2.82 -2.26 24.89
N ARG A 161 -2.85 -3.59 24.73
CA ARG A 161 -4.03 -4.33 24.28
C ARG A 161 -5.24 -4.09 25.18
N VAL A 162 -6.36 -3.73 24.56
CA VAL A 162 -7.67 -3.64 25.18
C VAL A 162 -8.22 -5.05 25.40
N LYS A 163 -8.78 -5.28 26.58
CA LYS A 163 -9.45 -6.55 26.86
C LYS A 163 -10.72 -6.67 26.01
N THR A 164 -10.96 -7.85 25.46
CA THR A 164 -12.22 -8.16 24.77
C THR A 164 -13.42 -7.82 25.65
N PRO A 165 -14.36 -6.98 25.16
CA PRO A 165 -15.57 -6.67 25.91
C PRO A 165 -16.41 -7.92 26.19
N LYS A 166 -17.15 -7.94 27.32
CA LYS A 166 -18.05 -9.05 27.66
C LYS A 166 -19.15 -9.28 26.60
N SER A 167 -19.50 -8.25 25.84
CA SER A 167 -20.42 -8.32 24.71
C SER A 167 -19.88 -9.10 23.50
N GLY A 168 -18.58 -9.45 23.49
CA GLY A 168 -17.89 -10.05 22.35
C GLY A 168 -17.71 -9.09 21.17
N GLN A 169 -17.97 -7.80 21.36
CA GLN A 169 -17.99 -6.80 20.28
C GLN A 169 -17.40 -5.48 20.75
N PHE A 170 -16.58 -4.85 19.91
CA PHE A 170 -16.09 -3.49 20.09
C PHE A 170 -17.06 -2.51 19.46
N ARG A 171 -17.47 -1.50 20.23
CA ARG A 171 -18.43 -0.47 19.81
C ARG A 171 -17.76 0.90 19.93
N PHE A 172 -17.84 1.72 18.89
CA PHE A 172 -17.22 3.04 18.88
C PHE A 172 -18.03 4.05 18.04
N THR A 173 -17.85 5.34 18.32
CA THR A 173 -18.64 6.46 17.78
C THR A 173 -17.72 7.53 17.20
N SER A 174 -18.26 8.59 16.62
CA SER A 174 -17.48 9.75 16.12
C SER A 174 -16.50 10.33 17.14
N ASN A 175 -16.83 10.26 18.44
CA ASN A 175 -15.99 10.78 19.53
C ASN A 175 -14.91 9.80 20.02
N GLY A 176 -14.82 8.59 19.45
CA GLY A 176 -13.85 7.58 19.84
C GLY A 176 -13.33 6.80 18.64
N SER A 177 -12.04 6.96 18.32
CA SER A 177 -11.38 6.14 17.32
C SER A 177 -11.05 4.75 17.87
N LEU A 178 -11.29 3.72 17.08
CA LEU A 178 -10.78 2.38 17.38
C LEU A 178 -9.36 2.27 16.82
N THR A 179 -8.36 2.18 17.70
CA THR A 179 -6.97 1.96 17.30
C THR A 179 -6.69 0.46 17.23
N LEU A 180 -6.30 0.02 16.04
CA LEU A 180 -5.90 -1.34 15.70
C LEU A 180 -4.38 -1.43 15.63
N GLN A 181 -3.84 -2.53 16.12
CA GLN A 181 -2.46 -2.95 15.90
C GLN A 181 -2.45 -4.29 15.18
N VAL A 182 -1.73 -4.35 14.07
CA VAL A 182 -1.54 -5.56 13.26
C VAL A 182 -0.05 -5.88 13.27
N GLU A 183 0.29 -7.11 13.63
CA GLU A 183 1.66 -7.62 13.56
C GLU A 183 1.86 -8.29 12.20
N LEU A 184 2.89 -7.88 11.45
CA LEU A 184 3.33 -8.56 10.23
C LEU A 184 4.43 -9.56 10.59
N PRO A 185 4.17 -10.88 10.48
CA PRO A 185 5.17 -11.89 10.82
C PRO A 185 6.36 -11.87 9.84
N ALA A 186 7.56 -12.17 10.33
CA ALA A 186 8.77 -12.23 9.47
C ALA A 186 8.64 -13.20 8.29
N GLY A 187 7.87 -14.29 8.44
CA GLY A 187 7.61 -15.25 7.36
C GLY A 187 6.77 -14.69 6.20
N ALA A 188 6.20 -13.49 6.35
CA ALA A 188 5.47 -12.79 5.28
C ALA A 188 6.39 -11.99 4.34
N VAL A 189 7.68 -11.87 4.67
CA VAL A 189 8.66 -11.09 3.92
C VAL A 189 9.18 -11.90 2.73
N CYS A 190 9.25 -11.26 1.57
CA CYS A 190 9.75 -11.87 0.35
C CYS A 190 11.24 -12.21 0.45
N PRO A 191 11.71 -13.29 -0.20
CA PRO A 191 13.13 -13.60 -0.27
C PRO A 191 13.95 -12.43 -0.83
N GLY A 192 15.10 -12.16 -0.21
CA GLY A 192 15.94 -11.00 -0.55
C GLY A 192 15.66 -9.75 0.29
N HIS A 193 14.55 -9.74 1.04
CA HIS A 193 14.19 -8.66 1.96
C HIS A 193 14.26 -9.12 3.42
N THR A 194 14.31 -8.15 4.32
CA THR A 194 14.30 -8.34 5.76
C THR A 194 13.16 -7.54 6.38
N ILE A 195 12.62 -8.01 7.51
CA ILE A 195 11.59 -7.26 8.24
C ILE A 195 12.04 -5.83 8.63
N THR A 196 13.35 -5.57 8.63
CA THR A 196 13.95 -4.27 8.90
C THR A 196 14.02 -3.34 7.70
N ASP A 197 14.04 -3.84 6.46
CA ASP A 197 14.25 -3.02 5.24
C ASP A 197 12.94 -2.72 4.49
N ILE A 198 11.92 -3.57 4.62
CA ILE A 198 10.65 -3.44 3.89
C ILE A 198 9.92 -2.09 4.09
N SER A 199 10.29 -1.32 5.11
CA SER A 199 9.73 0.01 5.40
C SER A 199 10.73 1.16 5.31
N ARG A 200 11.97 0.92 4.87
CA ARG A 200 13.01 1.95 4.81
C ARG A 200 13.06 2.59 3.43
N CYS A 201 13.12 3.90 3.39
CA CYS A 201 13.45 4.60 2.16
C CYS A 201 14.93 4.44 1.82
N SER A 202 15.26 4.44 0.53
CA SER A 202 16.64 4.37 0.04
C SER A 202 16.86 5.39 -1.08
N PRO A 203 17.77 6.36 -0.93
CA PRO A 203 18.68 6.57 0.20
C PRO A 203 17.96 6.99 1.49
N GLU A 204 18.60 6.75 2.64
CA GLU A 204 18.09 7.21 3.92
C GLU A 204 17.91 8.74 3.94
N ARG A 205 16.85 9.22 4.59
CA ARG A 205 16.50 10.66 4.70
C ARG A 205 16.20 11.36 3.37
N THR A 206 15.93 10.61 2.32
CA THR A 206 15.35 11.16 1.10
C THR A 206 14.04 11.92 1.36
N ASN A 207 13.81 12.95 0.56
CA ASN A 207 12.54 13.66 0.48
C ASN A 207 11.73 13.27 -0.77
N ASN A 208 12.24 12.34 -1.58
CA ASN A 208 11.53 11.80 -2.72
C ASN A 208 10.64 10.62 -2.27
N VAL A 209 9.36 10.68 -2.60
CA VAL A 209 8.40 9.64 -2.21
C VAL A 209 8.64 8.32 -2.95
N ASP A 210 9.18 8.37 -4.17
CA ASP A 210 9.46 7.17 -4.97
C ASP A 210 10.61 6.32 -4.41
N ASP A 211 11.42 6.91 -3.54
CA ASP A 211 12.53 6.25 -2.83
C ASP A 211 12.01 5.49 -1.58
N CYS A 212 10.73 5.66 -1.23
CA CYS A 212 10.12 5.08 -0.04
C CYS A 212 9.16 3.92 -0.39
N PRO A 213 9.16 2.83 0.41
CA PRO A 213 8.16 1.79 0.33
C PRO A 213 6.75 2.34 0.64
N PHE A 214 5.73 1.70 0.10
CA PHE A 214 4.34 1.97 0.43
C PHE A 214 3.62 0.70 0.88
N MET A 215 2.61 0.89 1.72
CA MET A 215 1.88 -0.19 2.37
C MET A 215 0.39 -0.05 2.16
N VAL A 216 -0.26 -1.19 1.99
CA VAL A 216 -1.71 -1.33 1.92
C VAL A 216 -2.16 -2.18 3.09
N LEU A 217 -3.04 -1.62 3.91
CA LEU A 217 -3.74 -2.33 4.97
C LEU A 217 -5.21 -2.47 4.59
N THR A 218 -5.68 -3.70 4.55
CA THR A 218 -7.07 -4.03 4.23
C THR A 218 -7.71 -4.76 5.39
N LEU A 219 -8.89 -4.31 5.81
CA LEU A 219 -9.76 -4.99 6.76
C LEU A 219 -11.09 -5.31 6.06
N SER A 220 -11.47 -6.58 6.03
CA SER A 220 -12.80 -6.99 5.54
C SER A 220 -13.67 -7.48 6.71
N ASP A 221 -14.84 -6.89 6.91
CA ASP A 221 -15.78 -7.33 7.95
C ASP A 221 -17.23 -7.07 7.50
N PRO A 222 -18.13 -8.08 7.54
CA PRO A 222 -19.54 -7.90 7.20
C PRO A 222 -20.24 -6.77 7.98
N ALA A 223 -19.77 -6.44 9.19
CA ALA A 223 -20.29 -5.32 9.96
C ALA A 223 -20.03 -3.95 9.29
N ILE A 224 -18.96 -3.81 8.51
CA ILE A 224 -18.68 -2.59 7.71
C ILE A 224 -19.75 -2.41 6.63
N ARG A 225 -20.08 -3.50 5.91
CA ARG A 225 -21.16 -3.49 4.92
C ARG A 225 -22.50 -3.13 5.58
N ALA A 226 -22.82 -3.77 6.70
CA ALA A 226 -24.06 -3.49 7.43
C ALA A 226 -24.15 -2.03 7.90
N HIS A 227 -23.03 -1.46 8.35
CA HIS A 227 -22.93 -0.06 8.74
C HIS A 227 -23.23 0.88 7.56
N ARG A 228 -22.53 0.70 6.44
CA ARG A 228 -22.71 1.49 5.21
C ARG A 228 -24.14 1.39 4.66
N ALA A 229 -24.68 0.17 4.60
CA ALA A 229 -26.06 -0.08 4.17
C ALA A 229 -27.07 0.71 5.01
N LYS A 230 -26.85 0.73 6.33
CA LYS A 230 -27.72 1.46 7.25
C LYS A 230 -27.59 2.98 7.07
N GLU A 231 -26.40 3.49 6.81
CA GLU A 231 -26.18 4.93 6.54
C GLU A 231 -26.86 5.37 5.24
N ARG A 232 -26.74 4.56 4.18
CA ARG A 232 -27.30 4.86 2.86
C ARG A 232 -28.79 4.51 2.71
N SER A 233 -29.36 3.78 3.67
CA SER A 233 -30.73 3.23 3.57
C SER A 233 -30.91 2.33 2.33
N GLU A 234 -29.86 1.59 2.00
CA GLU A 234 -29.75 0.76 0.80
C GLU A 234 -29.64 -0.73 1.16
N SER A 235 -29.87 -1.60 0.16
CA SER A 235 -29.69 -3.05 0.31
C SER A 235 -28.19 -3.42 0.40
N PRO A 236 -27.78 -4.33 1.31
CA PRO A 236 -26.37 -4.68 1.50
C PRO A 236 -25.65 -5.33 0.29
N ALA A 237 -26.39 -5.84 -0.70
CA ALA A 237 -25.82 -6.72 -1.73
C ALA A 237 -24.70 -6.09 -2.58
N ALA A 238 -24.81 -4.79 -2.88
CA ALA A 238 -23.83 -4.06 -3.69
C ALA A 238 -22.73 -3.36 -2.85
N ILE A 239 -22.87 -3.37 -1.53
CA ILE A 239 -22.06 -2.55 -0.63
C ILE A 239 -20.80 -3.31 -0.19
N SER A 240 -19.66 -2.62 -0.24
CA SER A 240 -18.38 -3.18 0.19
C SER A 240 -18.35 -3.45 1.70
N ASP A 241 -17.78 -4.58 2.09
CA ASP A 241 -17.44 -4.94 3.48
C ASP A 241 -16.00 -4.58 3.85
N ARG A 242 -15.31 -3.84 2.98
CA ARG A 242 -13.88 -3.61 3.08
C ARG A 242 -13.55 -2.17 3.45
N LEU A 243 -12.56 -2.01 4.32
CA LEU A 243 -11.82 -0.78 4.54
C LEU A 243 -10.40 -0.97 4.04
N VAL A 244 -9.91 0.01 3.27
CA VAL A 244 -8.56 -0.04 2.66
C VAL A 244 -7.83 1.26 2.96
N ALA A 245 -6.72 1.16 3.67
CA ALA A 245 -5.78 2.23 3.93
C ALA A 245 -4.51 2.02 3.12
N VAL A 246 -3.97 3.10 2.56
CA VAL A 246 -2.71 3.09 1.83
C VAL A 246 -1.85 4.23 2.38
N THR A 247 -0.54 3.99 2.58
CA THR A 247 0.37 5.05 3.08
C THR A 247 0.65 6.11 2.02
N TYR A 248 0.64 5.72 0.75
CA TYR A 248 0.81 6.61 -0.39
C TYR A 248 0.19 6.00 -1.65
N GLU A 249 -0.55 6.81 -2.41
CA GLU A 249 -1.08 6.45 -3.72
C GLU A 249 -0.41 7.31 -4.79
N PRO A 250 0.48 6.75 -5.61
CA PRO A 250 1.02 7.49 -6.74
C PRO A 250 -0.13 7.85 -7.70
N ASN A 251 -0.21 9.13 -8.08
CA ASN A 251 -1.23 9.71 -8.96
C ASN A 251 -2.66 9.81 -8.40
N ALA A 252 -2.83 10.03 -7.09
CA ALA A 252 -4.11 10.49 -6.52
C ALA A 252 -4.49 11.95 -6.93
N THR A 253 -3.95 12.45 -8.05
CA THR A 253 -4.31 13.74 -8.65
C THR A 253 -5.68 13.63 -9.32
N ASP A 254 -6.71 13.68 -8.48
CA ASP A 254 -8.02 14.25 -8.77
C ASP A 254 -8.56 14.81 -7.44
N VAL A 255 -7.94 15.91 -6.99
CA VAL A 255 -8.53 16.89 -6.06
C VAL A 255 -8.27 18.27 -6.62
#